data_AF-A0A9D7NSG2-F1
#
_entry.id   AF-A0A9D7NSG2-F1
#
_cell.length_a   1.000
_cell.length_b   1.000
_cell.length_c   1.000
_cell.angle_alpha   90.00
_cell.angle_beta   90.00
_cell.angle_gamma   90.00
#
_symmetry.space_group_name_H-M   'P 1'
#
loop_
_entity.id
_entity.type
_entity.pdbx_description
1 polymer ?
#
loop_
_entity_poly.entity_id
_entity_poly.type
_entity_poly.pdbx_seq_one_letter_code
_entity_poly.pdbx_strand_id
1 'polypeptide(L)'
;MDWNNEIELPLHLDAPQTLFLWSIDELLPFSIMIVVGIITEWFVVSALIGIIGVYFFRRYKDNQPEGFLLHLAYWVGAPMRGRCLIPSYLRRVLPL
;
A
#
# COMPACT_ATOMS: atom_id res chain seq x y z
N MET A 1 30.43 6.90 22.76
CA MET A 1 29.75 7.10 21.48
C MET A 1 30.84 7.22 20.43
N ASP A 2 31.07 6.15 19.67
CA ASP A 2 32.17 6.07 18.71
C ASP A 2 31.66 6.52 17.34
N TRP A 3 32.10 7.69 16.89
CA TRP A 3 31.60 8.39 15.70
C TRP A 3 32.27 7.93 14.40
N ASN A 4 33.23 6.99 14.47
CA ASN A 4 34.03 6.55 13.33
C ASN A 4 33.56 5.22 12.70
N ASN A 5 32.40 4.72 13.12
CA ASN A 5 31.78 3.56 12.49
C ASN A 5 30.93 4.04 11.31
N GLU A 6 31.30 3.63 10.11
CA GLU A 6 30.48 3.79 8.91
C GLU A 6 29.21 2.95 9.09
N ILE A 7 28.13 3.59 9.54
CA ILE A 7 26.83 2.94 9.67
C ILE A 7 26.26 2.84 8.25
N GLU A 8 26.25 1.62 7.69
CA GLU A 8 25.57 1.34 6.43
C GLU A 8 24.06 1.58 6.61
N LEU A 9 23.58 2.71 6.09
CA LEU A 9 22.16 3.04 6.08
C LEU A 9 21.45 2.11 5.09
N PRO A 10 20.42 1.36 5.51
CA PRO A 10 19.66 0.50 4.61
C PRO A 10 18.92 1.37 3.58
N LEU A 11 19.30 1.27 2.30
CA LEU A 11 18.73 2.08 1.23
C LEU A 11 17.24 1.80 0.95
N HIS A 12 16.73 0.66 1.44
CA HIS A 12 15.38 0.15 1.15
C HIS A 12 14.46 0.23 2.37
N LEU A 13 14.77 1.09 3.35
CA LEU A 13 13.93 1.25 4.54
C LEU A 13 12.50 1.71 4.19
N ASP A 14 12.39 2.53 3.14
CA ASP A 14 11.14 3.12 2.66
C ASP A 14 10.56 2.40 1.42
N ALA A 15 11.15 1.28 0.99
CA ALA A 15 10.66 0.59 -0.19
C ALA A 15 9.29 -0.07 0.08
N PRO A 16 8.33 0.03 -0.85
CA PRO A 16 7.03 -0.60 -0.68
C PRO A 16 7.17 -2.12 -0.50
N GLN A 17 6.33 -2.70 0.35
CA GLN A 17 6.37 -4.13 0.64
C GLN A 17 5.90 -4.95 -0.58
N THR A 18 6.86 -5.40 -1.38
CA THR A 18 6.65 -6.38 -2.45
C THR A 18 6.59 -7.80 -1.88
N LEU A 19 5.49 -8.52 -2.15
CA LEU A 19 5.36 -9.95 -1.89
C LEU A 19 5.67 -10.72 -3.18
N PHE A 20 6.67 -11.61 -3.12
CA PHE A 20 7.16 -12.42 -4.24
C PHE A 20 7.62 -11.61 -5.47
N LEU A 21 6.70 -11.06 -6.26
CA LEU A 21 6.97 -10.26 -7.47
C LEU A 21 6.01 -9.07 -7.60
N TRP A 22 4.99 -8.97 -6.73
CA TRP A 22 3.85 -8.05 -6.86
C TRP A 22 3.68 -7.25 -5.55
N SER A 23 3.21 -6.01 -5.66
CA SER A 23 2.90 -5.19 -4.49
C SER A 23 1.64 -5.71 -3.79
N ILE A 24 1.56 -5.62 -2.46
CA ILE A 24 0.33 -5.98 -1.71
C ILE A 24 -0.90 -5.24 -2.26
N ASP A 25 -0.73 -3.98 -2.65
CA ASP A 25 -1.80 -3.15 -3.21
C ASP A 25 -2.28 -3.63 -4.59
N GLU A 26 -1.43 -4.37 -5.33
CA GLU A 26 -1.75 -4.91 -6.65
C GLU A 26 -2.51 -6.24 -6.58
N LEU A 27 -2.39 -6.96 -5.45
CA LEU A 27 -3.15 -8.18 -5.20
C LEU A 27 -4.65 -7.89 -5.00
N LEU A 28 -4.99 -6.69 -4.53
CA LEU A 28 -6.37 -6.29 -4.26
C LEU A 28 -7.26 -6.31 -5.53
N PRO A 29 -6.95 -5.59 -6.62
CA PRO A 29 -7.76 -5.64 -7.85
C PRO A 29 -7.72 -7.01 -8.52
N PHE A 30 -6.60 -7.72 -8.45
CA PHE A 30 -6.47 -9.07 -9.00
C PHE A 30 -7.39 -10.07 -8.28
N SER A 31 -7.41 -10.03 -6.95
CA SER A 31 -8.26 -10.91 -6.13
C SER A 31 -9.74 -10.68 -6.39
N ILE A 32 -10.16 -9.42 -6.52
CA ILE A 32 -11.55 -9.06 -6.87
C ILE A 32 -11.94 -9.66 -8.22
N MET A 33 -11.08 -9.53 -9.24
CA MET A 33 -11.36 -10.07 -10.57
C MET A 33 -11.41 -11.60 -10.60
N ILE A 34 -10.59 -12.27 -9.80
CA ILE A 34 -10.68 -13.73 -9.63
C ILE A 34 -12.02 -14.12 -9.00
N VAL A 35 -12.46 -13.44 -7.94
CA VAL A 35 -13.75 -13.74 -7.28
C VAL A 35 -14.91 -13.58 -8.27
N VAL A 36 -14.91 -12.50 -9.06
CA VAL A 36 -15.91 -12.28 -10.12
C VAL A 36 -15.86 -13.37 -11.19
N GLY A 37 -14.65 -13.81 -11.55
CA GLY A 37 -14.41 -14.90 -12.48
C GLY A 37 -15.00 -16.24 -12.04
N ILE A 38 -14.84 -16.56 -10.76
CA ILE A 38 -15.42 -17.76 -10.16
C ILE A 38 -16.95 -17.69 -10.20
N ILE A 39 -17.54 -16.54 -9.90
CA ILE A 39 -19.00 -16.34 -9.96
C ILE A 39 -19.55 -16.48 -11.39
N THR A 40 -18.78 -16.05 -12.39
CA THR A 40 -19.20 -16.04 -13.80
C THR A 40 -18.89 -17.38 -14.50
N GLU A 41 -18.22 -18.33 -13.83
CA GLU A 41 -17.69 -19.59 -14.39
C GLU A 41 -16.68 -19.40 -15.55
N TRP A 42 -16.21 -18.17 -15.78
CA TRP A 42 -15.34 -17.78 -16.90
C TRP A 42 -13.93 -17.44 -16.42
N PHE A 43 -13.31 -18.38 -15.71
CA PHE A 43 -12.04 -18.17 -15.01
C PHE A 43 -10.91 -17.61 -15.89
N VAL A 44 -10.76 -18.13 -17.12
CA VAL A 44 -9.67 -17.71 -18.03
C VAL A 44 -9.87 -16.27 -18.49
N VAL A 45 -11.11 -15.88 -18.81
CA VAL A 45 -11.45 -14.54 -19.28
C VAL A 45 -11.29 -13.54 -18.15
N SER A 46 -11.76 -13.87 -16.95
CA SER A 46 -11.57 -13.03 -15.76
C SER A 46 -10.11 -12.87 -15.36
N ALA A 47 -9.26 -13.90 -15.53
CA ALA A 47 -7.84 -13.80 -15.23
C ALA A 47 -7.14 -12.82 -16.19
N LEU A 48 -7.45 -12.89 -17.49
CA LEU A 48 -6.95 -11.95 -18.49
C LEU A 48 -7.39 -10.51 -18.19
N ILE A 49 -8.66 -10.32 -17.87
CA ILE A 49 -9.20 -8.99 -17.49
C ILE A 49 -8.54 -8.51 -16.19
N GLY A 50 -8.30 -9.40 -15.23
CA GLY A 50 -7.59 -9.11 -13.99
C GLY A 50 -6.18 -8.59 -14.23
N ILE A 51 -5.41 -9.21 -15.14
CA ILE A 51 -4.05 -8.75 -15.51
C ILE A 51 -4.11 -7.36 -16.14
N ILE A 52 -5.06 -7.13 -17.06
CA ILE A 52 -5.26 -5.81 -17.68
C ILE A 52 -5.64 -4.78 -16.62
N GLY A 53 -6.54 -5.14 -15.71
CA GLY A 53 -6.96 -4.29 -14.59
C GLY A 53 -5.81 -3.90 -13.67
N VAL A 54 -4.93 -4.84 -13.34
CA VAL A 54 -3.71 -4.58 -12.55
C VAL A 54 -2.75 -3.64 -13.30
N TYR A 55 -2.59 -3.81 -14.61
CA TYR A 55 -1.76 -2.91 -15.42
C TYR A 55 -2.29 -1.47 -15.40
N PHE A 56 -3.60 -1.28 -15.56
CA PHE A 56 -4.23 0.04 -15.43
C PHE A 56 -4.14 0.60 -14.01
N PHE A 57 -4.34 -0.25 -13.00
CA PHE A 57 -4.22 0.15 -11.60
C PHE A 57 -2.80 0.60 -11.27
N ARG A 58 -1.79 -0.11 -11.76
CA ARG A 58 -0.37 0.26 -11.65
C ARG A 58 -0.10 1.60 -12.35
N ARG A 59 -0.59 1.78 -13.59
CA ARG A 59 -0.48 3.06 -14.33
C ARG A 59 -1.12 4.22 -13.57
N TYR A 60 -2.23 3.99 -12.86
CA TYR A 60 -2.89 5.00 -12.04
C TYR A 60 -2.10 5.29 -10.76
N LYS A 61 -1.57 4.25 -10.10
CA LYS A 61 -0.78 4.34 -8.87
C LYS A 61 0.58 5.02 -9.10
N ASP A 62 1.24 4.78 -10.23
CA ASP A 62 2.52 5.40 -10.59
C ASP A 62 2.45 6.94 -10.68
N ASN A 63 1.24 7.49 -10.86
CA ASN A 63 1.01 8.95 -10.87
C ASN A 63 0.69 9.53 -9.48
N GLN A 64 0.58 8.68 -8.45
CA GLN A 64 0.20 9.08 -7.10
C GLN A 64 1.44 9.01 -6.18
N PRO A 65 1.64 10.00 -5.28
CA PRO A 65 2.75 9.96 -4.34
C PRO A 65 2.65 8.76 -3.38
N GLU A 66 3.80 8.18 -3.05
CA GLU A 66 3.97 7.14 -2.02
C GLU A 66 3.19 7.54 -0.74
N GLY A 67 2.23 6.71 -0.31
CA GLY A 67 1.36 6.99 0.85
C GLY A 67 -0.04 7.57 0.57
N PHE A 68 -0.44 7.79 -0.68
CA PHE A 68 -1.79 8.28 -1.02
C PHE A 68 -2.91 7.36 -0.51
N LEU A 69 -2.73 6.03 -0.61
CA LEU A 69 -3.71 5.04 -0.13
C LEU A 69 -3.88 5.09 1.40
N LEU A 70 -2.79 5.25 2.15
CA LEU A 70 -2.83 5.48 3.60
C LEU A 70 -3.56 6.78 3.93
N HIS A 71 -3.37 7.83 3.13
CA HIS A 71 -4.03 9.10 3.34
C HIS A 71 -5.53 9.07 3.00
N LEU A 72 -5.91 8.32 1.97
CA LEU A 72 -7.31 8.10 1.59
C LEU A 72 -8.01 7.19 2.61
N ALA A 73 -7.35 6.14 3.09
CA ALA A 73 -7.83 5.30 4.19
C ALA A 73 -8.01 6.09 5.50
N TYR A 74 -7.11 7.04 5.78
CA TYR A 74 -7.24 7.98 6.89
C TYR A 74 -8.52 8.84 6.75
N TRP A 75 -8.80 9.35 5.55
CA TRP A 75 -10.01 10.15 5.27
C TRP A 75 -11.30 9.34 5.28
N VAL A 76 -11.28 8.07 4.85
CA VAL A 76 -12.44 7.16 4.85
C VAL A 76 -12.76 6.63 6.26
N GLY A 77 -11.87 6.85 7.24
CA GLY A 77 -12.09 6.47 8.63
C GLY A 77 -11.72 5.02 8.94
N ALA A 78 -10.89 4.39 8.11
CA ALA A 78 -10.33 3.07 8.42
C ALA A 78 -9.40 3.19 9.63
N PRO A 79 -9.65 2.50 10.76
CA PRO A 79 -8.80 2.58 11.93
C PRO A 79 -7.54 1.74 11.71
N MET A 80 -6.59 2.22 10.90
CA MET A 80 -5.18 1.77 10.93
C MET A 80 -4.50 2.34 12.19
N ARG A 81 -5.16 2.18 13.34
CA ARG A 81 -4.85 2.85 14.59
C ARG A 81 -3.80 2.04 15.33
N GLY A 82 -2.55 2.13 14.89
CA GLY A 82 -1.43 1.87 15.79
C GLY A 82 -1.55 2.83 16.97
N ARG A 83 -1.56 2.31 18.21
CA ARG A 83 -1.74 3.10 19.45
C ARG A 83 -0.67 4.21 19.65
N CYS A 84 0.34 4.29 18.79
CA CYS A 84 1.49 5.18 18.91
C CYS A 84 1.42 6.43 18.02
N LEU A 85 0.46 6.57 17.11
CA LEU A 85 0.36 7.75 16.24
C LEU A 85 -0.54 8.80 16.89
N ILE A 86 0.10 9.82 17.48
CA ILE A 86 -0.56 11.02 18.00
C ILE A 86 -1.33 11.67 16.83
N PRO A 87 -2.61 12.05 17.02
CA PRO A 87 -3.38 12.69 15.96
C PRO A 87 -2.69 13.95 15.45
N SER A 88 -2.56 14.11 14.15
CA SER A 88 -1.84 15.23 13.51
C SER A 88 -2.39 16.62 13.88
N TYR A 89 -3.65 16.68 14.32
CA TYR A 89 -4.31 17.89 14.82
C TYR A 89 -3.85 18.30 16.24
N LEU A 90 -3.38 17.37 17.05
CA LEU A 90 -2.83 17.66 18.39
C LEU A 90 -1.40 18.20 18.25
N ARG A 91 -1.26 19.52 18.11
CA ARG A 91 0.05 20.21 18.13
C ARG A 91 0.70 20.31 19.51
N ARG A 92 0.00 19.90 20.59
CA ARG A 92 0.45 20.06 21.98
C ARG A 92 0.37 18.74 22.73
N VAL A 93 1.52 18.10 22.93
CA VAL A 93 1.68 16.79 23.58
C VAL A 93 2.17 16.87 25.03
N LEU A 94 2.63 18.05 25.47
CA LEU A 94 3.14 18.30 26.82
C LEU A 94 2.48 19.56 27.40
N PRO A 95 2.00 19.53 28.66
CA PRO A 95 1.64 20.74 29.39
C PRO A 95 2.92 21.38 29.94
N LEU A 96 3.41 22.41 29.26
CA LEU A 96 4.31 23.42 29.83
C LEU A 96 3.69 24.80 29.61
#